data_AF-A0A1M3P437-F1
#
_entry.id   AF-A0A1M3P437-F1
#
_cell.length_a   1.000
_cell.length_b   1.000
_cell.length_c   1.000
_cell.angle_alpha   90.00
_cell.angle_beta   90.00
_cell.angle_gamma   90.00
#
_symmetry.space_group_name_H-M   'P 1'
#
loop_
_entity.id
_entity.type
_entity.pdbx_description
1 polymer ?
#
loop_
_entity_poly.entity_id
_entity_poly.type
_entity_poly.pdbx_seq_one_letter_code
_entity_poly.pdbx_strand_id
1 'polypeptide(L)'
;MSLYRPLALVAAVALLGGCATIPQPLQGTYTNVSSAAAQQGGAGGTRVRWGGEIIKAEPGPQQTCFYVLARPLDSQARPELGSAGGDQGRFVACHSGFYDPEVFSRGRELTVTGTIHGTVTQKVGEYDYPYPRVEADVVYLWPKRPVYVDRPYPPGFYDPFWGPWGPWGYGYGNPYWNSPRVIVVRPPPPPPPPKK
;
A
#
# COMPACT_ATOMS: atom_id res chain seq x y z
N MET A 1 8.98 0.20 -51.92
CA MET A 1 8.64 0.85 -50.63
C MET A 1 9.06 -0.10 -49.52
N SER A 2 9.99 0.33 -48.65
CA SER A 2 10.72 -0.55 -47.72
C SER A 2 9.79 -1.12 -46.64
N LEU A 3 9.41 -2.40 -46.78
CA LEU A 3 8.61 -3.18 -45.83
C LEU A 3 9.29 -3.37 -44.46
N TYR A 4 10.57 -3.02 -44.35
CA TYR A 4 11.38 -3.13 -43.13
C TYR A 4 11.09 -2.01 -42.12
N ARG A 5 10.63 -0.84 -42.58
CA ARG A 5 10.26 0.30 -41.71
C ARG A 5 9.07 0.03 -40.79
N PRO A 6 7.93 -0.53 -41.26
CA PRO A 6 6.82 -0.85 -40.36
C PRO A 6 7.18 -1.99 -39.38
N LEU A 7 7.99 -2.97 -39.80
CA LEU A 7 8.45 -4.05 -38.92
C LEU A 7 9.30 -3.55 -37.75
N ALA A 8 10.22 -2.61 -38.01
CA ALA A 8 11.04 -1.99 -36.96
C ALA A 8 10.19 -1.17 -35.97
N LEU A 9 9.14 -0.50 -36.45
CA LEU A 9 8.20 0.25 -35.61
C LEU A 9 7.35 -0.68 -34.72
N VAL A 10 6.86 -1.80 -35.26
CA VAL A 10 6.11 -2.80 -34.47
C VAL A 10 6.99 -3.45 -33.41
N ALA A 11 8.25 -3.79 -33.75
CA ALA A 11 9.21 -4.33 -32.79
C ALA A 11 9.58 -3.31 -31.69
N ALA A 12 9.72 -2.03 -32.03
CA ALA A 12 9.99 -0.97 -31.06
C ALA A 12 8.81 -0.73 -30.10
N VAL A 13 7.57 -0.82 -30.59
CA VAL A 13 6.36 -0.70 -29.74
C VAL A 13 6.18 -1.93 -28.84
N ALA A 14 6.54 -3.13 -29.29
CA ALA A 14 6.49 -4.35 -28.49
C ALA A 14 7.48 -4.34 -27.31
N LEU A 15 8.60 -3.61 -27.42
CA LEU A 15 9.61 -3.48 -26.37
C LEU A 15 9.28 -2.44 -25.29
N LEU A 16 8.24 -1.61 -25.50
CA LEU A 16 7.78 -0.59 -24.53
C LEU A 16 6.79 -1.15 -23.50
N GLY A 17 6.44 -2.44 -23.58
CA GLY A 17 5.65 -3.14 -22.57
C GLY A 17 6.46 -3.43 -21.30
N GLY A 18 6.94 -2.39 -20.61
CA GLY A 18 7.40 -2.49 -19.24
C GLY A 18 6.20 -2.79 -18.35
N CYS A 19 5.77 -4.05 -18.31
CA CYS A 19 4.66 -4.47 -17.48
C CYS A 19 5.03 -4.22 -16.03
N ALA A 20 4.41 -3.20 -15.42
CA ALA A 20 4.23 -3.15 -13.99
C ALA A 20 3.54 -4.47 -13.62
N THR A 21 4.33 -5.44 -13.15
CA THR A 21 3.93 -6.83 -12.99
C THR A 21 3.67 -7.10 -11.52
N ILE A 22 2.44 -7.56 -11.24
CA ILE A 22 2.06 -8.09 -9.93
C ILE A 22 3.11 -9.15 -9.51
N PRO A 23 3.66 -9.08 -8.28
CA PRO A 23 4.63 -10.06 -7.81
C PRO A 23 4.13 -11.49 -8.04
N GLN A 24 5.01 -12.38 -8.51
CA GLN A 24 4.72 -13.81 -8.75
C GLN A 24 3.83 -14.46 -7.67
N PRO A 25 4.09 -14.29 -6.35
CA PRO A 25 3.28 -14.93 -5.32
C PRO A 25 1.86 -14.35 -5.15
N LEU A 26 1.55 -13.21 -5.77
CA LEU A 26 0.25 -12.54 -5.71
C LEU A 26 -0.57 -12.69 -7.01
N GLN A 27 -0.03 -13.42 -8.00
CA GLN A 27 -0.70 -13.67 -9.28
C GLN A 27 -1.77 -14.75 -9.12
N GLY A 28 -2.88 -14.57 -9.82
CA GLY A 28 -4.01 -15.50 -9.78
C GLY A 28 -5.35 -14.82 -10.00
N THR A 29 -6.39 -15.63 -10.05
CA THR A 29 -7.79 -15.17 -10.11
C THR A 29 -8.38 -15.19 -8.71
N TYR A 30 -8.90 -14.04 -8.27
CA TYR A 30 -9.47 -13.86 -6.94
C TYR A 30 -10.82 -13.17 -7.07
N THR A 31 -11.75 -13.51 -6.18
CA THR A 31 -13.06 -12.87 -6.16
C THR A 31 -12.95 -11.47 -5.57
N ASN A 32 -13.56 -10.50 -6.23
CA ASN A 32 -13.60 -9.13 -5.76
C ASN A 32 -14.70 -8.95 -4.70
N VAL A 33 -14.40 -9.34 -3.46
CA VAL A 33 -15.25 -9.14 -2.28
C VAL A 33 -14.50 -8.24 -1.31
N SER A 34 -15.17 -7.21 -0.78
CA SER A 34 -14.56 -6.35 0.24
C SER A 34 -14.60 -7.02 1.61
N SER A 35 -13.64 -6.69 2.50
CA SER A 35 -13.65 -7.19 3.87
C SER A 35 -14.89 -6.74 4.65
N ALA A 36 -15.39 -5.52 4.41
CA ALA A 36 -16.63 -5.03 5.02
C ALA A 36 -17.88 -5.84 4.58
N ALA A 37 -17.93 -6.31 3.34
CA ALA A 37 -19.00 -7.20 2.90
C ALA A 37 -18.86 -8.58 3.56
N ALA A 38 -17.64 -9.13 3.62
CA ALA A 38 -17.38 -10.40 4.30
C ALA A 38 -17.69 -10.37 5.81
N GLN A 39 -17.62 -9.19 6.44
CA GLN A 39 -17.97 -8.97 7.84
C GLN A 39 -19.45 -9.23 8.13
N GLN A 40 -20.34 -8.96 7.16
CA GLN A 40 -21.79 -9.18 7.28
C GLN A 40 -22.18 -10.66 7.11
N GLY A 41 -21.22 -11.53 6.82
CA GLY A 41 -21.44 -12.94 6.49
C GLY A 41 -21.64 -13.18 4.99
N GLY A 42 -21.45 -14.42 4.55
CA GLY A 42 -21.79 -14.84 3.18
C GLY A 42 -20.64 -14.99 2.18
N ALA A 43 -19.37 -14.84 2.60
CA ALA A 43 -18.20 -15.00 1.72
C ALA A 43 -17.26 -16.17 2.11
N GLY A 44 -17.67 -17.03 3.04
CA GLY A 44 -16.87 -18.18 3.48
C GLY A 44 -16.52 -19.13 2.33
N GLY A 45 -15.29 -19.64 2.34
CA GLY A 45 -14.77 -20.52 1.27
C GLY A 45 -14.34 -19.78 0.00
N THR A 46 -14.49 -18.46 -0.06
CA THR A 46 -14.08 -17.67 -1.23
C THR A 46 -12.59 -17.34 -1.19
N ARG A 47 -11.91 -17.51 -2.32
CA ARG A 47 -10.52 -17.08 -2.48
C ARG A 47 -10.43 -15.59 -2.78
N VAL A 48 -9.66 -14.88 -1.97
CA VAL A 48 -9.52 -13.41 -2.03
C VAL A 48 -8.07 -12.97 -2.06
N ARG A 49 -7.85 -11.78 -2.60
CA ARG A 49 -6.60 -11.03 -2.51
C ARG A 49 -6.89 -9.69 -1.85
N TRP A 50 -6.48 -9.58 -0.60
CA TRP A 50 -6.69 -8.38 0.22
C TRP A 50 -5.34 -7.82 0.64
N GLY A 51 -5.30 -6.53 0.92
CA GLY A 51 -4.10 -5.92 1.50
C GLY A 51 -4.45 -4.66 2.23
N GLY A 52 -3.44 -4.09 2.84
CA GLY A 52 -3.62 -2.93 3.68
C GLY A 52 -2.42 -2.67 4.57
N GLU A 53 -2.69 -1.93 5.64
CA GLU A 53 -1.71 -1.52 6.63
C GLU A 53 -1.80 -2.40 7.87
N ILE A 54 -0.66 -2.90 8.35
CA ILE A 54 -0.61 -3.71 9.57
C ILE A 54 -0.96 -2.86 10.78
N ILE A 55 -1.97 -3.30 11.53
CA ILE A 55 -2.33 -2.75 12.84
C ILE A 55 -1.48 -3.42 13.93
N LYS A 56 -1.39 -4.75 13.88
CA LYS A 56 -0.57 -5.61 14.76
C LYS A 56 -0.36 -6.99 14.12
N ALA A 57 0.74 -7.65 14.49
CA ALA A 57 1.01 -9.06 14.21
C ALA A 57 1.06 -9.82 15.54
N GLU A 58 0.34 -10.93 15.63
CA GLU A 58 0.25 -11.76 16.83
C GLU A 58 0.69 -13.20 16.50
N PRO A 59 1.95 -13.55 16.81
CA PRO A 59 2.42 -14.92 16.71
C PRO A 59 1.75 -15.78 17.78
N GLY A 60 1.12 -16.87 17.35
CA GLY A 60 0.61 -17.92 18.22
C GLY A 60 1.50 -19.17 18.19
N PRO A 61 1.07 -20.28 18.84
CA PRO A 61 1.86 -21.50 18.93
C PRO A 61 2.11 -22.20 17.57
N GLN A 62 1.23 -22.02 16.59
CA GLN A 62 1.23 -22.76 15.32
C GLN A 62 1.13 -21.85 14.09
N GLN A 63 0.71 -20.61 14.27
CA GLN A 63 0.40 -19.68 13.19
C GLN A 63 0.60 -18.25 13.68
N THR A 64 0.82 -17.33 12.75
CA THR A 64 0.87 -15.90 13.03
C THR A 64 -0.32 -15.22 12.38
N CYS A 65 -1.05 -14.44 13.16
CA CYS A 65 -2.22 -13.70 12.70
C CYS A 65 -1.90 -12.21 12.57
N PHE A 66 -2.16 -11.66 11.40
CA PHE A 66 -1.98 -10.25 11.07
C PHE A 66 -3.34 -9.55 11.10
N TYR A 67 -3.46 -8.52 11.93
CA TYR A 67 -4.61 -7.64 11.94
C TYR A 67 -4.32 -6.46 11.03
N VAL A 68 -5.17 -6.29 10.01
CA VAL A 68 -4.89 -5.38 8.90
C VAL A 68 -6.05 -4.42 8.71
N LEU A 69 -5.73 -3.14 8.53
CA LEU A 69 -6.66 -2.14 8.04
C LEU A 69 -6.74 -2.26 6.52
N ALA A 70 -7.88 -2.72 6.00
CA ALA A 70 -8.03 -3.01 4.59
C ALA A 70 -7.93 -1.75 3.74
N ARG A 71 -7.22 -1.85 2.62
CA ARG A 71 -7.07 -0.79 1.62
C ARG A 71 -7.33 -1.35 0.22
N PRO A 72 -7.85 -0.52 -0.70
CA PRO A 72 -7.87 -0.88 -2.11
C PRO A 72 -6.44 -1.16 -2.60
N LEU A 73 -6.34 -2.11 -3.53
CA LEU A 73 -5.08 -2.49 -4.14
C LEU A 73 -4.93 -1.82 -5.50
N ASP A 74 -3.73 -1.36 -5.80
CA ASP A 74 -3.37 -0.83 -7.11
C ASP A 74 -3.19 -1.96 -8.15
N SER A 75 -2.80 -1.58 -9.37
CA SER A 75 -2.54 -2.54 -10.46
C SER A 75 -1.44 -3.56 -10.15
N GLN A 76 -0.58 -3.30 -9.15
CA GLN A 76 0.49 -4.18 -8.69
C GLN A 76 0.08 -5.05 -7.51
N ALA A 77 -1.19 -5.02 -7.14
CA ALA A 77 -1.71 -5.61 -5.92
C ALA A 77 -1.07 -5.02 -4.64
N ARG A 78 -0.53 -3.79 -4.70
CA ARG A 78 0.01 -3.08 -3.55
C ARG A 78 -1.08 -2.19 -2.93
N PRO A 79 -1.18 -2.12 -1.58
CA PRO A 79 -2.13 -1.22 -0.92
C PRO A 79 -1.90 0.25 -1.29
N GLU A 80 -2.96 0.96 -1.68
CA GLU A 80 -2.90 2.39 -1.95
C GLU A 80 -2.84 3.20 -0.64
N LEU A 81 -1.96 4.22 -0.60
CA LEU A 81 -1.86 5.16 0.51
C LEU A 81 -2.69 6.41 0.24
N GLY A 82 -3.37 6.94 1.27
CA GLY A 82 -3.97 8.27 1.22
C GLY A 82 -5.30 8.39 0.48
N SER A 83 -5.84 7.30 -0.07
CA SER A 83 -7.20 7.29 -0.60
C SER A 83 -8.20 7.49 0.55
N ALA A 84 -8.84 8.67 0.60
CA ALA A 84 -10.02 8.94 1.42
C ALA A 84 -11.26 8.12 0.97
N GLY A 85 -11.09 7.26 -0.03
CA GLY A 85 -12.10 6.39 -0.60
C GLY A 85 -12.23 5.07 0.16
N GLY A 86 -13.16 5.05 1.11
CA GLY A 86 -13.81 3.85 1.63
C GLY A 86 -12.95 2.98 2.53
N ASP A 87 -13.14 3.13 3.85
CA ASP A 87 -12.73 2.10 4.80
C ASP A 87 -13.34 0.76 4.36
N GLN A 88 -12.51 -0.13 3.80
CA GLN A 88 -12.93 -1.49 3.46
C GLN A 88 -13.11 -2.35 4.73
N GLY A 89 -13.08 -1.74 5.92
CA GLY A 89 -13.13 -2.41 7.20
C GLY A 89 -11.76 -2.93 7.62
N ARG A 90 -11.77 -3.93 8.49
CA ARG A 90 -10.56 -4.62 8.95
C ARG A 90 -10.72 -6.10 8.71
N PHE A 91 -9.61 -6.81 8.55
CA PHE A 91 -9.60 -8.26 8.50
C PHE A 91 -8.43 -8.82 9.31
N VAL A 92 -8.51 -10.11 9.60
CA VAL A 92 -7.40 -10.87 10.17
C VAL A 92 -6.95 -11.90 9.16
N ALA A 93 -5.65 -11.95 8.88
CA ALA A 93 -5.05 -12.97 8.02
C ALA A 93 -4.13 -13.83 8.86
N CYS A 94 -4.43 -15.13 8.96
CA CYS A 94 -3.60 -16.07 9.70
C CYS A 94 -2.85 -16.95 8.72
N HIS A 95 -1.54 -17.11 8.93
CA HIS A 95 -0.69 -17.98 8.14
C HIS A 95 0.04 -18.94 9.07
N SER A 96 0.15 -20.21 8.65
CA SER A 96 0.89 -21.22 9.40
C SER A 96 2.36 -20.84 9.60
N GLY A 97 2.92 -21.14 10.77
CA GLY A 97 4.29 -20.78 11.12
C GLY A 97 4.47 -19.41 11.77
N PHE A 98 5.73 -19.04 11.95
CA PHE A 98 6.15 -17.87 12.72
C PHE A 98 6.58 -16.73 11.79
N TYR A 99 6.08 -15.53 12.08
CA TYR A 99 6.58 -14.29 11.51
C TYR A 99 6.97 -13.32 12.63
N ASP A 100 8.10 -12.65 12.46
CA ASP A 100 8.63 -11.70 13.43
C ASP A 100 7.80 -10.40 13.46
N PRO A 101 7.18 -10.03 14.59
CA PRO A 101 6.42 -8.79 14.73
C PRO A 101 7.24 -7.51 14.51
N GLU A 102 8.57 -7.55 14.68
CA GLU A 102 9.43 -6.40 14.43
C GLU A 102 9.56 -6.12 12.93
N VAL A 103 9.63 -7.18 12.12
CA VAL A 103 9.64 -7.09 10.66
C VAL A 103 8.25 -6.73 10.14
N PHE A 104 7.21 -7.39 10.66
CA PHE A 104 5.79 -7.16 10.36
C PHE A 104 5.18 -6.14 11.32
N SER A 105 5.91 -5.04 11.49
CA SER A 105 5.56 -3.98 12.42
C SER A 105 4.35 -3.16 11.93
N ARG A 106 3.71 -2.48 12.88
CA ARG A 106 2.61 -1.57 12.61
C ARG A 106 2.98 -0.52 11.55
N GLY A 107 2.05 -0.20 10.66
CA GLY A 107 2.26 0.78 9.60
C GLY A 107 2.90 0.24 8.33
N ARG A 108 3.35 -1.02 8.34
CA ARG A 108 3.85 -1.69 7.14
C ARG A 108 2.69 -2.08 6.23
N GLU A 109 2.95 -2.04 4.93
CA GLU A 109 2.01 -2.47 3.90
C GLU A 109 2.20 -3.97 3.63
N LEU A 110 1.11 -4.73 3.61
CA LEU A 110 1.12 -6.12 3.19
C LEU A 110 -0.04 -6.42 2.24
N THR A 111 0.14 -7.46 1.42
CA THR A 111 -0.91 -8.08 0.63
C THR A 111 -0.94 -9.56 0.96
N VAL A 112 -2.14 -10.08 1.19
CA VAL A 112 -2.39 -11.51 1.40
C VAL A 112 -3.24 -12.08 0.29
N THR A 113 -3.02 -13.35 -0.01
CA THR A 113 -3.96 -14.16 -0.77
C THR A 113 -4.35 -15.36 0.06
N GLY A 114 -5.61 -15.76 0.02
CA GLY A 114 -6.08 -16.86 0.83
C GLY A 114 -7.57 -17.08 0.73
N THR A 115 -8.10 -17.89 1.64
CA THR A 115 -9.52 -18.25 1.67
C THR A 115 -10.20 -17.69 2.90
N ILE A 116 -11.37 -17.08 2.73
CA ILE A 116 -12.15 -16.55 3.86
C ILE A 116 -12.70 -17.71 4.70
N HIS A 117 -12.42 -17.69 5.99
CA HIS A 117 -12.84 -18.68 6.98
C HIS A 117 -13.58 -18.00 8.14
N GLY A 118 -14.82 -17.60 7.88
CA GLY A 118 -15.71 -17.00 8.89
C GLY A 118 -15.20 -15.66 9.44
N THR A 119 -15.57 -15.37 10.69
CA THR A 119 -15.18 -14.15 11.40
C THR A 119 -14.62 -14.48 12.78
N VAL A 120 -13.71 -13.64 13.27
CA VAL A 120 -13.14 -13.70 14.62
C VAL A 120 -13.44 -12.37 15.31
N THR A 121 -14.13 -12.44 16.44
CA THR A 121 -14.40 -11.25 17.25
C THR A 121 -13.16 -10.89 18.05
N GLN A 122 -12.72 -9.64 17.95
CA GLN A 122 -11.60 -9.11 18.71
C GLN A 122 -11.90 -7.67 19.16
N LYS A 123 -11.46 -7.33 20.37
CA LYS A 123 -11.67 -5.99 20.92
C LYS A 123 -10.85 -4.92 20.20
N VAL A 124 -11.51 -3.82 19.88
CA VAL A 124 -10.91 -2.58 19.38
C VAL A 124 -11.27 -1.47 20.36
N GLY A 125 -10.36 -1.19 21.30
CA GLY A 125 -10.75 -0.48 22.52
C GLY A 125 -11.79 -1.30 23.27
N GLU A 126 -12.94 -0.69 23.57
CA GLU A 126 -14.06 -1.37 24.24
C GLU A 126 -15.05 -2.04 23.28
N TYR A 127 -14.89 -1.85 21.97
CA TYR A 127 -15.84 -2.35 20.97
C TYR A 127 -15.46 -3.75 20.48
N ASP A 128 -16.41 -4.69 20.52
CA ASP A 128 -16.23 -6.04 19.97
C ASP A 128 -16.40 -6.00 18.44
N TYR A 129 -15.27 -6.03 17.72
CA TYR A 129 -15.27 -5.94 16.26
C TYR A 129 -15.16 -7.34 15.63
N PRO A 130 -16.09 -7.74 14.74
CA PRO A 130 -15.99 -9.01 14.03
C PRO A 130 -15.03 -8.86 12.83
N TYR A 131 -13.82 -9.40 12.94
CA TYR A 131 -12.86 -9.44 11.84
C TYR A 131 -13.18 -10.62 10.92
N PRO A 132 -13.45 -10.42 9.62
CA PRO A 132 -13.36 -11.48 8.64
C PRO A 132 -11.97 -12.13 8.71
N ARG A 133 -11.94 -13.45 8.82
CA ARG A 133 -10.71 -14.22 8.90
C ARG A 133 -10.37 -14.79 7.55
N VAL A 134 -9.12 -14.63 7.15
CA VAL A 134 -8.54 -15.23 5.95
C VAL A 134 -7.48 -16.23 6.39
N GLU A 135 -7.62 -17.48 5.98
CA GLU A 135 -6.52 -18.43 5.99
C GLU A 135 -5.61 -18.08 4.82
N ALA A 136 -4.48 -17.44 5.12
CA ALA A 136 -3.56 -16.92 4.13
C ALA A 136 -2.70 -18.06 3.56
N ASP A 137 -2.70 -18.17 2.23
CA ASP A 137 -1.77 -19.01 1.47
C ASP A 137 -0.42 -18.29 1.29
N VAL A 138 -0.48 -16.96 1.13
CA VAL A 138 0.67 -16.10 0.86
C VAL A 138 0.50 -14.83 1.67
N VAL A 139 1.57 -14.42 2.34
CA VAL A 139 1.70 -13.10 2.98
C VAL A 139 2.89 -12.38 2.35
N TYR A 140 2.61 -11.33 1.59
CA TYR A 140 3.61 -10.52 0.91
C TYR A 140 3.80 -9.18 1.61
N LEU A 141 4.98 -8.98 2.20
CA LEU A 141 5.35 -7.74 2.87
C LEU A 141 6.01 -6.78 1.89
N TRP A 142 5.44 -5.58 1.72
CA TRP A 142 6.02 -4.61 0.79
C TRP A 142 7.25 -3.92 1.39
N PRO A 143 8.24 -3.57 0.55
CA PRO A 143 9.32 -2.69 0.96
C PRO A 143 8.76 -1.32 1.31
N LYS A 144 9.39 -0.66 2.29
CA LYS A 144 9.01 0.70 2.70
C LYS A 144 9.08 1.62 1.47
N ARG A 145 8.04 2.46 1.29
CA ARG A 145 8.07 3.47 0.23
C ARG A 145 9.22 4.46 0.52
N PRO A 146 9.96 4.91 -0.51
CA PRO A 146 10.91 5.99 -0.32
C PRO A 146 10.16 7.21 0.18
N VAL A 147 10.61 7.77 1.31
CA VAL A 147 10.10 9.04 1.79
C VAL A 147 10.74 10.10 0.90
N TYR A 148 9.98 10.60 -0.08
CA TYR A 148 10.35 11.80 -0.80
C TYR A 148 10.20 12.97 0.16
N VAL A 149 11.30 13.34 0.79
CA VAL A 149 11.39 14.62 1.48
C VAL A 149 11.39 15.64 0.36
N ASP A 150 10.23 16.26 0.14
CA ASP A 150 10.12 17.44 -0.71
C ASP A 150 10.92 18.52 0.01
N ARG A 151 12.23 18.54 -0.23
CA ARG A 151 13.12 19.55 0.33
C ARG A 151 12.79 20.78 -0.49
N PRO A 152 12.07 21.77 0.05
CA PRO A 152 11.81 22.98 -0.70
C PRO A 152 13.19 23.52 -1.05
N TYR A 153 13.43 23.74 -2.34
CA TYR A 153 14.63 24.43 -2.77
C TYR A 153 14.77 25.69 -1.89
N PRO A 154 15.96 25.99 -1.34
CA PRO A 154 16.16 27.20 -0.56
C PRO A 154 15.59 28.40 -1.35
N PRO A 155 14.80 29.28 -0.72
CA PRO A 155 14.33 30.48 -1.38
C PRO A 155 15.55 31.24 -1.92
N GLY A 156 15.70 31.30 -3.24
CA GLY A 156 16.83 31.97 -3.90
C GLY A 156 17.81 31.08 -4.68
N PHE A 157 17.60 29.76 -4.81
CA PHE A 157 18.38 28.99 -5.78
C PHE A 157 17.87 29.26 -7.20
N TYR A 158 18.45 30.27 -7.83
CA TYR A 158 18.25 30.57 -9.24
C TYR A 158 19.24 29.71 -10.02
N ASP A 159 18.77 28.60 -10.61
CA ASP A 159 19.56 27.85 -11.59
C ASP A 159 19.68 28.71 -12.86
N PRO A 160 20.88 29.18 -13.25
CA PRO A 160 21.05 30.07 -14.40
C PRO A 160 20.62 29.47 -15.74
N PHE A 161 20.40 28.15 -15.81
CA PHE A 161 20.00 27.43 -17.02
C PHE A 161 18.50 27.13 -17.09
N TRP A 162 17.75 27.26 -15.98
CA TRP A 162 16.32 26.93 -15.88
C TRP A 162 15.45 28.06 -15.33
N GLY A 163 15.91 29.31 -15.46
CA GLY A 163 15.13 30.49 -15.12
C GLY A 163 14.03 30.79 -16.15
N PRO A 164 12.95 31.53 -15.78
CA PRO A 164 11.88 31.96 -16.68
C PRO A 164 12.31 32.81 -17.89
N TRP A 165 13.59 33.18 -17.96
CA TRP A 165 14.20 34.04 -18.98
C TRP A 165 15.45 33.41 -19.61
N GLY A 166 15.47 32.08 -19.75
CA GLY A 166 16.48 31.42 -20.58
C GLY A 166 16.38 31.86 -22.06
N PRO A 167 17.43 31.68 -22.89
CA PRO A 167 17.51 32.22 -24.26
C PRO A 167 16.42 31.78 -25.24
N TRP A 168 15.56 30.85 -24.84
CA TRP A 168 14.44 30.32 -25.62
C TRP A 168 13.17 30.44 -24.78
N GLY A 169 12.74 31.68 -24.56
CA GLY A 169 11.51 31.99 -23.85
C GLY A 169 10.28 31.44 -24.58
N TYR A 170 9.69 30.37 -24.05
CA TYR A 170 8.30 30.00 -24.29
C TYR A 170 7.68 29.62 -22.95
N GLY A 171 6.76 30.47 -22.49
CA GLY A 171 6.04 30.28 -21.24
C GLY A 171 5.22 29.01 -21.27
N TYR A 172 5.37 28.19 -20.23
CA TYR A 172 4.34 27.25 -19.82
C TYR A 172 4.12 27.42 -18.32
N GLY A 173 2.85 27.67 -17.97
CA GLY A 173 2.40 27.92 -16.62
C GLY A 173 2.83 26.81 -15.67
N ASN A 174 3.32 27.23 -14.52
CA ASN A 174 3.80 26.39 -13.43
C ASN A 174 2.61 25.62 -12.80
N PRO A 175 2.51 24.27 -12.92
CA PRO A 175 1.32 23.52 -12.50
C PRO A 175 1.30 23.21 -10.98
N TYR A 176 2.27 23.68 -10.21
CA TYR A 176 2.50 23.23 -8.82
C TYR A 176 1.71 23.96 -7.74
N TRP A 177 0.63 24.69 -8.08
CA TRP A 177 -0.17 25.42 -7.08
C TRP A 177 -1.21 24.57 -6.31
N ASN A 178 -1.28 23.26 -6.53
CA ASN A 178 -2.31 22.39 -5.95
C ASN A 178 -1.78 21.13 -5.23
N SER A 179 -0.61 21.21 -4.58
CA SER A 179 -0.18 20.13 -3.67
C SER A 179 -0.86 20.26 -2.30
N PRO A 180 -1.60 19.25 -1.81
CA PRO A 180 -2.22 19.30 -0.49
C PRO A 180 -1.15 19.43 0.60
N ARG A 181 -1.32 20.38 1.51
CA ARG A 181 -0.38 20.61 2.61
C ARG A 181 -0.38 19.41 3.55
N VAL A 182 0.69 18.63 3.56
CA VAL A 182 0.89 17.58 4.55
C VAL A 182 1.37 18.23 5.85
N ILE A 183 0.50 18.27 6.86
CA ILE A 183 0.85 18.75 8.21
C ILE A 183 1.64 17.65 8.92
N VAL A 184 2.95 17.83 9.04
CA VAL A 184 3.79 16.94 9.85
C VAL A 184 3.58 17.27 11.32
N VAL A 185 2.71 16.51 12.00
CA VAL A 185 2.57 16.57 13.46
C VAL A 185 3.80 15.91 14.08
N ARG A 186 4.70 16.70 14.65
CA ARG A 186 5.84 16.17 15.40
C ARG A 186 5.33 15.60 16.74
N PRO A 187 5.80 14.42 17.18
CA PRO A 187 5.53 13.92 18.53
C PRO A 187 5.99 14.95 19.57
N PRO A 188 5.27 15.11 20.69
CA PRO A 188 5.72 15.95 21.79
C PRO A 188 7.06 15.43 22.35
N PRO A 189 7.96 16.32 22.80
CA PRO A 189 9.21 15.91 23.41
C PRO A 189 8.98 15.09 24.69
N PRO A 190 9.89 14.18 25.04
CA PRO A 190 9.78 13.40 26.28
C PRO A 190 9.81 14.32 27.51
N PRO A 191 9.13 13.94 28.61
CA PRO A 191 9.13 14.72 29.84
C PRO A 191 10.55 14.80 30.45
N PRO A 192 10.87 15.90 31.15
CA PRO A 192 12.16 16.04 31.82
C PRO A 192 12.33 14.99 32.94
N PRO A 193 13.58 14.57 33.22
CA PRO A 193 13.85 13.62 34.30
C PRO A 193 13.45 14.20 35.67
N PRO A 194 13.09 13.34 36.65
CA PRO A 194 12.73 13.78 37.99
C PRO A 194 13.90 14.50 38.67
N LYS A 195 13.60 15.60 39.37
CA LYS A 195 14.58 16.32 40.20
C LYS A 195 14.93 15.45 41.42
N LYS A 196 16.21 15.29 41.70
CA LYS A 196 16.71 14.69 42.96
C LYS A 196 16.49 15.64 44.12
#